data_AF-A0A6N8X097-F1
#
_entry.id   AF-A0A6N8X097-F1
#
_cell.length_a   1.000
_cell.length_b   1.000
_cell.length_c   1.000
_cell.angle_alpha   90.00
_cell.angle_beta   90.00
_cell.angle_gamma   90.00
#
_symmetry.space_group_name_H-M   'P 1'
#
loop_
_entity.id
_entity.type
_entity.pdbx_description
1 polymer ?
#
loop_
_entity_poly.entity_id
_entity_poly.type
_entity_poly.pdbx_seq_one_letter_code
_entity_poly.pdbx_strand_id
1 'polypeptide(L)'
;MRRILRVALRDFLATVATKGFIIGLFITPAIGVAVALLAPSLFSDRGYQIEGEYAVIDPTGAVYAEMADALDPDSVARRRMEEFRRTLDQAPQVVQDMAEAAAQGAMDEALGPAPEVRLSALSADTDVEAAKDWLNETTDGPRHTALIVIHADAVETAAPGNELGTYDLYVPPGLDDRDLSFIHRNVRDAIADARAASRALDRAALDTLFDVPRQTATTVGPENERETVRGFNSLLPMAFMILLFMGIMAGGQTMLTSTIEEKSTRVVEVLLSAVSPMELMAGKLLGAVAISLVMIGVYVGLGLVALWSFSMFGLLDPWLILYLLIFFLIGFFV
;
A
#
# COMPACT_ATOMS: atom_id res chain seq x y z
N MET A 1 -2.08 51.06 -7.40
CA MET A 1 -2.78 49.92 -6.74
C MET A 1 -4.07 49.48 -7.44
N ARG A 2 -5.05 50.36 -7.73
CA ARG A 2 -6.31 49.93 -8.41
C ARG A 2 -6.10 49.17 -9.74
N ARG A 3 -5.08 49.53 -10.51
CA ARG A 3 -4.75 48.85 -11.78
C ARG A 3 -4.19 47.45 -11.57
N ILE A 4 -3.20 47.32 -10.67
CA ILE A 4 -2.61 46.04 -10.23
C ILE A 4 -3.71 45.06 -9.79
N LEU A 5 -4.62 45.51 -8.92
CA LEU A 5 -5.67 44.65 -8.38
C LEU A 5 -6.69 44.20 -9.44
N ARG A 6 -6.96 45.05 -10.45
CA ARG A 6 -7.82 44.67 -11.59
C ARG A 6 -7.16 43.63 -12.49
N VAL A 7 -5.85 43.76 -12.73
CA VAL A 7 -5.09 42.75 -13.47
C VAL A 7 -5.12 41.42 -12.70
N ALA A 8 -4.83 41.46 -11.39
CA ALA A 8 -4.86 40.28 -10.53
C ALA A 8 -6.24 39.60 -10.53
N LEU A 9 -7.31 40.37 -10.35
CA LEU A 9 -8.68 39.85 -10.33
C LEU A 9 -9.08 39.27 -11.69
N ARG A 10 -8.68 39.91 -12.79
CA ARG A 10 -8.94 39.40 -14.13
C ARG A 10 -8.30 38.04 -14.33
N ASP A 11 -7.00 37.91 -14.05
CA ASP A 11 -6.28 36.62 -14.19
C ASP A 11 -6.84 35.57 -13.25
N PHE A 12 -7.09 35.93 -12.00
CA PHE A 12 -7.71 35.05 -11.02
C PHE A 12 -9.04 34.48 -11.52
N LEU A 13 -9.96 35.33 -11.97
CA LEU A 13 -11.27 34.90 -12.47
C LEU A 13 -11.15 34.13 -13.78
N ALA A 14 -10.24 34.54 -14.67
CA ALA A 14 -10.00 33.85 -15.94
C ALA A 14 -9.49 32.43 -15.74
N THR A 15 -8.83 32.13 -14.61
CA THR A 15 -8.39 30.77 -14.27
C THR A 15 -9.43 30.02 -13.45
N VAL A 16 -9.85 30.57 -12.30
CA VAL A 16 -10.68 29.86 -11.32
C VAL A 16 -12.10 29.60 -11.81
N ALA A 17 -12.65 30.46 -12.67
CA ALA A 17 -13.98 30.27 -13.23
C ALA A 17 -14.01 29.23 -14.37
N THR A 18 -12.87 28.70 -14.80
CA THR A 18 -12.84 27.68 -15.85
C THR A 18 -13.29 26.33 -15.32
N LYS A 19 -14.02 25.59 -16.15
CA LYS A 19 -14.37 24.19 -15.85
C LYS A 19 -13.10 23.35 -15.66
N GLY A 20 -12.05 23.62 -16.43
CA GLY A 20 -10.77 22.92 -16.34
C GLY A 20 -10.13 23.05 -14.96
N PHE A 21 -10.08 24.27 -14.40
CA PHE A 21 -9.56 24.49 -13.05
C PHE A 21 -10.40 23.77 -12.00
N ILE A 22 -11.73 23.92 -12.05
CA ILE A 22 -12.63 23.30 -11.05
C ILE A 22 -12.52 21.77 -11.11
N ILE A 23 -12.51 21.19 -12.31
CA ILE A 23 -12.37 19.74 -12.50
C ILE A 23 -10.99 19.29 -12.00
N GLY A 24 -9.91 19.94 -12.43
CA GLY A 24 -8.54 19.61 -12.02
C GLY A 24 -8.33 19.73 -10.51
N LEU A 25 -8.97 20.71 -9.87
CA LEU A 25 -8.93 20.91 -8.43
C LEU A 25 -9.43 19.67 -7.67
N PHE A 26 -10.54 19.05 -8.10
CA PHE A 26 -11.12 17.90 -7.40
C PHE A 26 -10.62 16.54 -7.91
N ILE A 27 -10.08 16.46 -9.13
CA ILE A 27 -9.55 15.20 -9.68
C ILE A 27 -8.42 14.64 -8.80
N THR A 28 -7.43 15.48 -8.44
CA THR A 28 -6.26 15.01 -7.68
C THR A 28 -6.65 14.39 -6.33
N PRO A 29 -7.45 15.04 -5.46
CA PRO A 29 -7.88 14.42 -4.22
C PRO A 29 -8.80 13.21 -4.46
N ALA A 30 -9.64 13.21 -5.50
CA ALA A 30 -10.47 12.05 -5.84
C ALA A 30 -9.63 10.82 -6.23
N ILE A 31 -8.57 11.01 -7.03
CA ILE A 31 -7.60 9.96 -7.35
C ILE A 31 -6.88 9.51 -6.09
N GLY A 32 -6.44 10.45 -5.23
CA GLY A 32 -5.79 10.11 -3.97
C GLY A 32 -6.65 9.23 -3.08
N VAL A 33 -7.95 9.55 -2.95
CA VAL A 33 -8.92 8.72 -2.21
C VAL A 33 -9.12 7.37 -2.89
N ALA A 34 -9.31 7.34 -4.21
CA ALA A 34 -9.46 6.09 -4.96
C ALA A 34 -8.25 5.18 -4.81
N VAL A 35 -7.03 5.72 -4.91
CA VAL A 35 -5.78 4.99 -4.69
C VAL A 35 -5.68 4.52 -3.24
N ALA A 36 -6.04 5.34 -2.24
CA ALA A 36 -6.00 4.91 -0.84
C ALA A 36 -6.97 3.74 -0.57
N LEU A 37 -8.16 3.75 -1.18
CA LEU A 37 -9.14 2.67 -1.08
C LEU A 37 -8.69 1.41 -1.83
N LEU A 38 -8.05 1.57 -2.99
CA LEU A 38 -7.59 0.47 -3.83
C LEU A 38 -6.19 -0.03 -3.45
N ALA A 39 -5.40 0.72 -2.70
CA ALA A 39 -4.02 0.35 -2.35
C ALA A 39 -3.95 -1.03 -1.68
N PRO A 40 -4.79 -1.37 -0.68
CA PRO A 40 -4.79 -2.72 -0.13
C PRO A 40 -5.05 -3.79 -1.18
N SER A 41 -5.94 -3.55 -2.16
CA SER A 41 -6.20 -4.50 -3.25
C SER A 41 -5.08 -4.57 -4.29
N LEU A 42 -4.44 -3.44 -4.63
CA LEU A 42 -3.36 -3.36 -5.62
C LEU A 42 -2.05 -3.97 -5.09
N PHE A 43 -1.84 -3.92 -3.77
CA PHE A 43 -0.67 -4.47 -3.11
C PHE A 43 -0.93 -5.82 -2.44
N SER A 44 -2.16 -6.32 -2.44
CA SER A 44 -2.48 -7.67 -1.97
C SER A 44 -2.19 -8.69 -3.06
N ASP A 45 -1.65 -9.85 -2.68
CA ASP A 45 -1.34 -11.00 -3.55
C ASP A 45 -2.59 -11.71 -4.15
N ARG A 46 -3.74 -11.02 -4.21
CA ARG A 46 -5.10 -11.58 -4.46
C ARG A 46 -5.35 -12.13 -5.87
N GLY A 47 -4.41 -12.02 -6.79
CA GLY A 47 -4.58 -12.42 -8.19
C GLY A 47 -3.53 -13.39 -8.73
N TYR A 48 -2.61 -13.88 -7.90
CA TYR A 48 -1.55 -14.78 -8.35
C TYR A 48 -1.95 -16.24 -8.10
N GLN A 49 -2.31 -16.95 -9.16
CA GLN A 49 -2.50 -18.40 -9.12
C GLN A 49 -1.14 -19.07 -9.27
N ILE A 50 -0.69 -19.70 -8.20
CA ILE A 50 0.51 -20.54 -8.23
C ILE A 50 0.05 -21.88 -8.78
N GLU A 51 0.46 -22.17 -10.02
CA GLU A 51 0.19 -23.42 -10.70
C GLU A 51 1.49 -24.19 -10.83
N GLY A 52 1.51 -25.44 -10.35
CA GLY A 52 2.69 -26.28 -10.53
C GLY A 52 2.69 -27.56 -9.73
N GLU A 53 3.65 -28.42 -10.05
CA GLU A 53 3.93 -29.64 -9.32
C GLU A 53 5.23 -29.50 -8.52
N TYR A 54 5.19 -29.89 -7.24
CA TYR A 54 6.36 -29.95 -6.37
C TYR A 54 6.66 -31.40 -6.04
N ALA A 55 7.89 -31.82 -6.34
CA ALA A 55 8.42 -33.10 -5.90
C ALA A 55 9.11 -32.94 -4.55
N VAL A 56 8.82 -33.82 -3.60
CA VAL A 56 9.36 -33.75 -2.24
C VAL A 56 10.02 -35.08 -1.88
N ILE A 57 11.30 -35.01 -1.51
CA ILE A 57 12.04 -36.10 -0.88
C ILE A 57 12.05 -35.81 0.62
N ASP A 58 11.29 -36.59 1.39
CA ASP A 58 11.18 -36.43 2.83
C ASP A 58 11.55 -37.72 3.58
N PRO A 59 12.81 -37.85 4.05
CA PRO A 59 13.24 -38.96 4.89
C PRO A 59 12.57 -39.02 6.26
N THR A 60 11.98 -37.90 6.73
CA THR A 60 11.30 -37.83 8.03
C THR A 60 9.86 -38.33 7.94
N GLY A 61 9.25 -38.23 6.76
CA GLY A 61 7.85 -38.57 6.47
C GLY A 61 6.81 -37.64 7.10
N ALA A 62 7.23 -36.72 7.98
CA ALA A 62 6.33 -35.81 8.69
C ALA A 62 6.11 -34.50 7.93
N VAL A 63 7.14 -33.97 7.27
CA VAL A 63 7.07 -32.68 6.58
C VAL A 63 6.19 -32.75 5.33
N TYR A 64 6.25 -33.86 4.59
CA TYR A 64 5.37 -34.07 3.45
C TYR A 64 3.89 -34.04 3.83
N ALA A 65 3.53 -34.65 4.96
CA ALA A 65 2.15 -34.70 5.43
C ALA A 65 1.62 -33.29 5.78
N GLU A 66 2.43 -32.49 6.49
CA GLU A 66 2.09 -31.10 6.82
C GLU A 66 1.99 -30.23 5.55
N MET A 67 2.89 -30.40 4.59
CA MET A 67 2.81 -29.69 3.31
C MET A 67 1.55 -30.07 2.52
N ALA A 68 1.18 -31.34 2.52
CA ALA A 68 -0.01 -31.82 1.82
C ALA A 68 -1.30 -31.26 2.41
N ASP A 69 -1.41 -31.19 3.75
CA ASP A 69 -2.56 -30.55 4.40
C ASP A 69 -2.55 -29.02 4.18
N ALA A 70 -1.37 -28.40 4.22
CA ALA A 70 -1.24 -26.96 4.01
C ALA A 70 -1.54 -26.52 2.56
N LEU A 71 -1.37 -27.38 1.57
CA LEU A 71 -1.66 -27.07 0.17
C LEU A 71 -2.98 -27.67 -0.32
N ASP A 72 -3.71 -28.38 0.55
CA ASP A 72 -5.05 -28.87 0.23
C ASP A 72 -6.03 -27.70 0.00
N PRO A 73 -6.76 -27.66 -1.13
CA PRO A 73 -7.65 -26.56 -1.48
C PRO A 73 -8.68 -26.22 -0.40
N ASP A 74 -9.24 -27.23 0.28
CA ASP A 74 -10.25 -27.04 1.31
C ASP A 74 -9.65 -26.50 2.61
N SER A 75 -8.45 -26.95 2.98
CA SER A 75 -7.67 -26.40 4.10
C SER A 75 -7.22 -24.95 3.86
N VAL A 76 -6.81 -24.61 2.63
CA VAL A 76 -6.47 -23.23 2.25
C VAL A 76 -7.68 -22.31 2.29
N ALA A 77 -8.81 -22.74 1.72
CA ALA A 77 -10.06 -21.95 1.72
C ALA A 77 -10.54 -21.65 3.14
N ARG A 78 -10.50 -22.64 4.05
CA ARG A 78 -10.86 -22.47 5.46
C ARG A 78 -9.96 -21.45 6.18
N ARG A 79 -8.64 -21.56 6.03
CA ARG A 79 -7.69 -20.63 6.67
C ARG A 79 -7.84 -19.20 6.17
N ARG A 80 -7.97 -19.00 4.85
CA ARG A 80 -8.20 -17.66 4.27
C ARG A 80 -9.49 -17.03 4.78
N MET A 81 -10.56 -17.82 4.90
CA MET A 81 -11.83 -17.35 5.45
C MET A 81 -11.71 -16.94 6.92
N GLU A 82 -10.98 -17.71 7.72
CA GLU A 82 -10.72 -17.37 9.13
C GLU A 82 -9.86 -16.11 9.27
N GLU A 83 -8.79 -15.98 8.49
CA GLU A 83 -7.95 -14.77 8.47
C GLU A 83 -8.72 -13.53 8.01
N PHE A 84 -9.54 -13.67 6.97
CA PHE A 84 -10.39 -12.58 6.48
C PHE A 84 -11.38 -12.14 7.56
N ARG A 85 -12.02 -13.10 8.25
CA ARG A 85 -12.92 -12.79 9.39
C ARG A 85 -12.18 -12.09 10.53
N ARG A 86 -11.01 -12.60 10.95
CA ARG A 86 -10.19 -11.95 11.99
C ARG A 86 -9.80 -10.53 11.59
N THR A 87 -9.46 -10.31 10.33
CA THR A 87 -9.10 -8.99 9.81
C THR A 87 -10.29 -8.05 9.81
N LEU A 88 -11.47 -8.53 9.42
CA LEU A 88 -12.72 -7.77 9.51
C LEU A 88 -13.07 -7.43 10.96
N ASP A 89 -12.95 -8.38 11.89
CA ASP A 89 -13.24 -8.18 13.31
C ASP A 89 -12.33 -7.10 13.93
N GLN A 90 -11.10 -6.97 13.43
CA GLN A 90 -10.14 -5.93 13.85
C GLN A 90 -10.28 -4.62 13.06
N ALA A 91 -11.08 -4.59 11.99
CA ALA A 91 -11.26 -3.40 11.17
C ALA A 91 -12.17 -2.37 11.87
N PRO A 92 -12.02 -1.06 11.56
CA PRO A 92 -12.94 -0.04 12.05
C PRO A 92 -14.39 -0.34 11.63
N GLN A 93 -15.37 0.03 12.47
CA GLN A 93 -16.81 -0.23 12.25
C GLN A 93 -17.30 0.14 10.84
N VAL A 94 -16.84 1.27 10.29
CA VAL A 94 -17.21 1.72 8.94
C VAL A 94 -16.82 0.71 7.85
N VAL A 95 -15.69 0.01 8.02
CA VAL A 95 -15.22 -1.02 7.08
C VAL A 95 -16.01 -2.31 7.24
N GLN A 96 -16.38 -2.67 8.48
CA GLN A 96 -17.24 -3.83 8.77
C GLN A 96 -18.62 -3.65 8.11
N ASP A 97 -19.27 -2.50 8.32
CA ASP A 97 -20.58 -2.18 7.77
C ASP A 97 -20.59 -2.21 6.22
N MET A 98 -19.51 -1.70 5.60
CA MET A 98 -19.34 -1.74 4.14
C MET A 98 -19.12 -3.17 3.61
N ALA A 99 -18.37 -4.00 4.34
CA ALA A 99 -18.11 -5.39 3.97
C ALA A 99 -19.36 -6.27 4.11
N GLU A 100 -20.13 -6.09 5.18
CA GLU A 100 -21.42 -6.77 5.39
C GLU A 100 -22.43 -6.44 4.28
N ALA A 101 -22.48 -5.17 3.86
CA ALA A 101 -23.32 -4.74 2.75
C ALA A 101 -22.92 -5.35 1.38
N ALA A 102 -21.68 -5.81 1.23
CA ALA A 102 -21.13 -6.41 0.00
C ALA A 102 -21.14 -7.96 0.00
N ALA A 103 -21.63 -8.60 1.07
CA ALA A 103 -21.27 -9.97 1.45
C ALA A 103 -21.77 -11.12 0.55
N GLN A 104 -22.62 -10.90 -0.45
CA GLN A 104 -23.18 -12.02 -1.25
C GLN A 104 -22.43 -12.36 -2.54
N GLY A 105 -21.42 -11.57 -2.94
CA GLY A 105 -20.62 -11.86 -4.14
C GLY A 105 -19.16 -11.40 -4.06
N ALA A 106 -18.87 -10.38 -3.24
CA ALA A 106 -17.51 -9.85 -3.10
C ALA A 106 -16.58 -10.76 -2.28
N MET A 107 -17.11 -11.77 -1.57
CA MET A 107 -16.33 -12.56 -0.62
C MET A 107 -15.42 -13.57 -1.31
N ASP A 108 -15.91 -14.30 -2.31
CA ASP A 108 -15.09 -15.20 -3.14
C ASP A 108 -14.08 -14.40 -4.00
N GLU A 109 -14.49 -13.24 -4.49
CA GLU A 109 -13.62 -12.33 -5.27
C GLU A 109 -12.54 -11.65 -4.38
N ALA A 110 -12.83 -11.40 -3.10
CA ALA A 110 -11.88 -10.83 -2.14
C ALA A 110 -10.85 -11.85 -1.61
N LEU A 111 -11.21 -13.13 -1.56
CA LEU A 111 -10.33 -14.22 -1.09
C LEU A 111 -9.33 -14.67 -2.17
N GLY A 112 -9.61 -14.33 -3.44
CA GLY A 112 -8.78 -14.69 -4.60
C GLY A 112 -8.81 -16.19 -4.90
N PRO A 113 -8.32 -16.62 -6.07
CA PRO A 113 -8.27 -18.03 -6.43
C PRO A 113 -7.35 -18.83 -5.50
N ALA A 114 -7.74 -20.08 -5.20
CA ALA A 114 -6.89 -21.01 -4.46
C ALA A 114 -5.66 -21.40 -5.32
N PRO A 115 -4.48 -21.62 -4.71
CA PRO A 115 -3.32 -22.10 -5.45
C PRO A 115 -3.57 -23.55 -5.89
N GLU A 116 -3.27 -23.88 -7.14
CA GLU A 116 -3.37 -25.23 -7.68
C GLU A 116 -1.98 -25.86 -7.71
N VAL A 117 -1.50 -26.23 -6.53
CA VAL A 117 -0.21 -26.90 -6.36
C VAL A 117 -0.44 -28.38 -6.13
N ARG A 118 0.21 -29.21 -6.94
CA ARG A 118 0.22 -30.66 -6.74
C ARG A 118 1.51 -31.09 -6.06
N LEU A 119 1.41 -31.90 -5.02
CA LEU A 119 2.57 -32.52 -4.40
C LEU A 119 2.76 -33.95 -4.90
N SER A 120 4.00 -34.33 -5.15
CA SER A 120 4.41 -35.71 -5.42
C SER A 120 5.52 -36.14 -4.45
N ALA A 121 5.29 -37.27 -3.78
CA ALA A 121 6.27 -37.86 -2.88
C ALA A 121 7.28 -38.69 -3.67
N LEU A 122 8.57 -38.40 -3.50
CA LEU A 122 9.67 -39.23 -3.98
C LEU A 122 10.21 -40.09 -2.81
N SER A 123 10.82 -41.22 -3.15
CA SER A 123 11.42 -42.10 -2.14
C SER A 123 12.61 -41.41 -1.46
N ALA A 124 12.83 -41.70 -0.17
CA ALA A 124 13.98 -41.18 0.57
C ALA A 124 15.33 -41.65 0.01
N ASP A 125 15.34 -42.79 -0.70
CA ASP A 125 16.54 -43.36 -1.34
C ASP A 125 16.78 -42.84 -2.77
N THR A 126 15.94 -41.92 -3.27
CA THR A 126 16.06 -41.39 -4.62
C THR A 126 17.34 -40.55 -4.76
N ASP A 127 18.10 -40.78 -5.83
CA ASP A 127 19.26 -39.96 -6.17
C ASP A 127 18.83 -38.54 -6.54
N VAL A 128 19.30 -37.56 -5.76
CA VAL A 128 18.95 -36.15 -5.90
C VAL A 128 19.44 -35.59 -7.24
N GLU A 129 20.61 -36.01 -7.74
CA GLU A 129 21.12 -35.49 -9.01
C GLU A 129 20.24 -35.97 -10.19
N ALA A 130 19.81 -37.23 -10.17
CA ALA A 130 18.86 -37.75 -11.15
C ALA A 130 17.47 -37.09 -11.02
N ALA A 131 17.04 -36.78 -9.80
CA ALA A 131 15.76 -36.12 -9.56
C ALA A 131 15.72 -34.66 -10.08
N LYS A 132 16.86 -33.98 -10.23
CA LYS A 132 16.91 -32.62 -10.81
C LYS A 132 16.52 -32.60 -12.27
N ASP A 133 16.74 -33.68 -13.01
CA ASP A 133 16.39 -33.75 -14.44
C ASP A 133 14.88 -33.59 -14.65
N TRP A 134 14.07 -34.08 -13.71
CA TRP A 134 12.61 -33.90 -13.69
C TRP A 134 12.18 -32.43 -13.80
N LEU A 135 12.91 -31.49 -13.19
CA LEU A 135 12.57 -30.05 -13.27
C LEU A 135 12.67 -29.47 -14.68
N ASN A 136 13.41 -30.13 -15.57
CA ASN A 136 13.62 -29.69 -16.95
C ASN A 136 12.78 -30.48 -17.96
N GLU A 137 12.02 -31.49 -17.51
CA GLU A 137 11.15 -32.28 -18.38
C GLU A 137 9.98 -31.44 -18.89
N THR A 138 9.67 -31.57 -20.19
CA THR A 138 8.47 -30.98 -20.75
C THR A 138 7.29 -31.88 -20.44
N THR A 139 6.30 -31.33 -19.74
CA THR A 139 5.10 -32.06 -19.31
C THR A 139 3.87 -31.52 -20.05
N ASP A 140 2.92 -32.40 -20.37
CA ASP A 140 1.57 -32.05 -20.84
C ASP A 140 0.64 -31.62 -19.68
N GLY A 141 1.12 -31.73 -18.43
CA GLY A 141 0.41 -31.39 -17.19
C GLY A 141 0.91 -30.09 -16.51
N PRO A 142 0.66 -29.91 -15.20
CA PRO A 142 1.15 -28.74 -14.47
C PRO A 142 2.69 -28.71 -14.50
N ARG A 143 3.26 -27.52 -14.69
CA ARG A 143 4.70 -27.32 -14.80
C ARG A 143 5.41 -27.82 -13.54
N HIS A 144 6.55 -28.48 -13.70
CA HIS A 144 7.41 -28.84 -12.58
C HIS A 144 8.11 -27.59 -12.05
N THR A 145 7.85 -27.25 -10.79
CA THR A 145 8.17 -25.92 -10.25
C THR A 145 9.20 -25.98 -9.12
N ALA A 146 9.22 -27.08 -8.35
CA ALA A 146 10.17 -27.24 -7.25
C ALA A 146 10.49 -28.70 -6.96
N LEU A 147 11.76 -28.98 -6.69
CA LEU A 147 12.23 -30.21 -6.05
C LEU A 147 12.75 -29.83 -4.66
N ILE A 148 12.12 -30.38 -3.63
CA ILE A 148 12.38 -30.07 -2.23
C ILE A 148 12.98 -31.31 -1.58
N VAL A 149 14.17 -31.18 -0.99
CA VAL A 149 14.86 -32.26 -0.30
C VAL A 149 14.98 -31.90 1.16
N ILE A 150 14.22 -32.59 2.01
CA ILE A 150 14.21 -32.36 3.45
C ILE A 150 15.38 -33.12 4.08
N HIS A 151 16.13 -32.46 4.97
CA HIS A 151 17.22 -33.12 5.70
C HIS A 151 16.66 -34.10 6.75
N ALA A 152 17.32 -35.23 6.97
CA ALA A 152 16.84 -36.25 7.90
C ALA A 152 16.74 -35.76 9.36
N ASP A 153 17.53 -34.75 9.73
CA ASP A 153 17.55 -34.09 11.04
C ASP A 153 16.73 -32.77 11.07
N ALA A 154 15.90 -32.53 10.05
CA ALA A 154 15.10 -31.32 9.95
C ALA A 154 14.01 -31.22 11.03
N VAL A 155 13.45 -32.36 11.48
CA VAL A 155 12.33 -32.40 12.46
C VAL A 155 12.83 -32.73 13.87
N GLU A 156 13.72 -33.71 13.97
CA GLU A 156 14.33 -34.19 15.21
C GLU A 156 15.85 -34.11 15.12
N THR A 157 16.50 -33.70 16.21
CA THR A 157 17.95 -33.63 16.26
C THR A 157 18.54 -35.03 16.34
N ALA A 158 19.60 -35.32 15.58
CA ALA A 158 20.33 -36.58 15.68
C ALA A 158 20.94 -36.83 17.10
N ALA A 159 21.20 -35.76 17.87
CA ALA A 159 21.63 -35.82 19.26
C ALA A 159 21.19 -34.58 20.06
N PRO A 160 20.97 -34.67 21.38
CA PRO A 160 20.61 -33.52 22.21
C PRO A 160 21.68 -32.42 22.15
N GLY A 161 21.32 -31.24 21.67
CA GLY A 161 22.21 -30.07 21.57
C GLY A 161 22.78 -29.78 20.18
N ASN A 162 22.47 -30.60 19.17
CA ASN A 162 22.79 -30.28 17.78
C ASN A 162 21.81 -29.26 17.19
N GLU A 163 22.26 -28.46 16.22
CA GLU A 163 21.36 -27.63 15.42
C GLU A 163 20.43 -28.53 14.57
N LEU A 164 19.19 -28.08 14.35
CA LEU A 164 18.25 -28.79 13.50
C LEU A 164 18.61 -28.58 12.03
N GLY A 165 18.44 -29.64 11.23
CA GLY A 165 18.63 -29.60 9.78
C GLY A 165 17.65 -28.68 9.06
N THR A 166 17.84 -28.51 7.76
CA THR A 166 17.03 -27.60 6.92
C THR A 166 16.41 -28.38 5.75
N TYR A 167 16.42 -27.79 4.56
CA TYR A 167 16.07 -28.40 3.30
C TYR A 167 16.93 -27.78 2.19
N ASP A 168 17.13 -28.55 1.13
CA ASP A 168 17.63 -28.05 -0.15
C ASP A 168 16.45 -27.86 -1.11
N LEU A 169 16.45 -26.73 -1.81
CA LEU A 169 15.42 -26.38 -2.79
C LEU A 169 16.06 -26.19 -4.17
N TYR A 170 15.58 -26.94 -5.14
CA TYR A 170 15.96 -26.83 -6.54
C TYR A 170 14.76 -26.37 -7.37
N VAL A 171 14.96 -25.37 -8.21
CA VAL A 171 13.91 -24.73 -9.03
C VAL A 171 14.39 -24.57 -10.47
N PRO A 172 13.48 -24.58 -11.46
CA PRO A 172 13.86 -24.38 -12.86
C PRO A 172 14.31 -22.94 -13.12
N PRO A 173 15.11 -22.70 -14.17
CA PRO A 173 15.49 -21.35 -14.55
C PRO A 173 14.25 -20.52 -14.96
N GLY A 174 14.24 -19.26 -14.52
CA GLY A 174 13.15 -18.33 -14.82
C GLY A 174 11.90 -18.48 -13.95
N LEU A 175 12.00 -19.21 -12.83
CA LEU A 175 11.03 -19.09 -11.75
C LEU A 175 11.08 -17.66 -11.18
N ASP A 176 9.92 -17.06 -10.94
CA ASP A 176 9.88 -15.70 -10.40
C ASP A 176 10.13 -15.67 -8.88
N ASP A 177 10.51 -14.50 -8.35
CA ASP A 177 10.80 -14.34 -6.92
C ASP A 177 9.56 -14.57 -6.03
N ARG A 178 8.34 -14.44 -6.57
CA ARG A 178 7.09 -14.59 -5.80
C ARG A 178 6.78 -16.05 -5.56
N ASP A 179 6.87 -16.89 -6.59
CA ASP A 179 6.80 -18.35 -6.53
C ASP A 179 7.85 -18.89 -5.57
N LEU A 180 9.10 -18.43 -5.71
CA LEU A 180 10.19 -18.85 -4.84
C LEU A 180 9.91 -18.50 -3.38
N SER A 181 9.45 -17.27 -3.12
CA SER A 181 9.06 -16.81 -1.78
C SER A 181 7.89 -17.62 -1.22
N PHE A 182 6.93 -18.01 -2.05
CA PHE A 182 5.81 -18.86 -1.64
C PHE A 182 6.28 -20.27 -1.25
N ILE A 183 7.13 -20.90 -2.07
CA ILE A 183 7.69 -22.23 -1.77
C ILE A 183 8.45 -22.18 -0.44
N HIS A 184 9.35 -21.20 -0.28
CA HIS A 184 10.12 -21.05 0.96
C HIS A 184 9.24 -20.89 2.20
N ARG A 185 8.16 -20.09 2.13
CA ARG A 185 7.23 -19.93 3.25
C ARG A 185 6.53 -21.24 3.60
N ASN A 186 5.94 -21.92 2.61
CA ASN A 186 5.21 -23.17 2.85
C ASN A 186 6.12 -24.28 3.40
N VAL A 187 7.32 -24.46 2.84
CA VAL A 187 8.28 -25.47 3.35
C VAL A 187 8.72 -25.13 4.78
N ARG A 188 9.02 -23.86 5.06
CA ARG A 188 9.39 -23.42 6.41
C ARG A 188 8.29 -23.68 7.42
N ASP A 189 7.05 -23.34 7.07
CA ASP A 189 5.90 -23.46 7.96
C ASP A 189 5.60 -24.95 8.20
N ALA A 190 5.61 -25.79 7.16
CA ALA A 190 5.46 -27.24 7.31
C ALA A 190 6.57 -27.90 8.17
N ILE A 191 7.83 -27.49 8.03
CA ILE A 191 8.91 -27.96 8.90
C ILE A 191 8.67 -27.50 10.35
N ALA A 192 8.21 -26.26 10.56
CA ALA A 192 7.91 -25.75 11.89
C ALA A 192 6.75 -26.51 12.56
N ASP A 193 5.72 -26.84 11.79
CA ASP A 193 4.56 -27.61 12.24
C ASP A 193 4.95 -29.04 12.57
N ALA A 194 5.73 -29.71 11.70
CA ALA A 194 6.28 -31.04 11.97
C ALA A 194 7.16 -31.06 13.23
N ARG A 195 7.96 -30.02 13.46
CA ARG A 195 8.79 -29.87 14.69
C ARG A 195 7.96 -29.67 15.95
N ALA A 196 6.84 -28.95 15.85
CA ALA A 196 5.93 -28.74 16.96
C ALA A 196 5.20 -30.05 17.28
N ALA A 197 4.67 -30.73 16.25
CA ALA A 197 3.98 -32.01 16.36
C ALA A 197 4.87 -33.10 16.99
N SER A 198 6.14 -33.23 16.58
CA SER A 198 7.08 -34.21 17.15
C SER A 198 7.36 -34.00 18.65
N ARG A 199 7.14 -32.78 19.15
CA ARG A 199 7.30 -32.40 20.57
C ARG A 199 5.97 -32.32 21.32
N ALA A 200 4.86 -32.77 20.70
CA ALA A 200 3.50 -32.64 21.21
C ALA A 200 3.14 -31.19 21.60
N LEU A 201 3.69 -30.22 20.87
CA LEU A 201 3.37 -28.80 21.00
C LEU A 201 2.27 -28.45 20.00
N ASP A 202 1.26 -27.73 20.46
CA ASP A 202 0.24 -27.13 19.60
C ASP A 202 0.78 -25.82 19.01
N ARG A 203 1.00 -25.80 17.69
CA ARG A 203 1.47 -24.62 16.97
C ARG A 203 0.53 -23.44 17.16
N ALA A 204 -0.78 -23.66 17.06
CA ALA A 204 -1.75 -22.59 17.18
C ALA A 204 -1.71 -21.97 18.58
N ALA A 205 -1.56 -22.80 19.62
CA ALA A 205 -1.36 -22.31 20.97
C ALA A 205 -0.07 -21.48 21.10
N LEU A 206 1.05 -21.94 20.52
CA LEU A 206 2.30 -21.17 20.52
C LEU A 206 2.15 -19.81 19.83
N ASP A 207 1.50 -19.77 18.68
CA ASP A 207 1.29 -18.52 17.95
C ASP A 207 0.44 -17.55 18.77
N THR A 208 -0.64 -18.01 19.43
CA THR A 208 -1.43 -17.15 20.33
C THR A 208 -0.65 -16.64 21.55
N LEU A 209 0.34 -17.39 22.04
CA LEU A 209 1.17 -16.98 23.16
C LEU A 209 2.12 -15.84 22.79
N PHE A 210 2.57 -15.79 21.53
CA PHE A 210 3.50 -14.76 21.05
C PHE A 210 2.82 -13.66 20.24
N ASP A 211 1.60 -13.89 19.75
CA ASP A 211 0.76 -12.89 19.10
C ASP A 211 0.15 -11.94 20.14
N VAL A 212 0.98 -11.01 20.62
CA VAL A 212 0.55 -9.91 21.47
C VAL A 212 0.13 -8.76 20.56
N PRO A 213 -1.18 -8.46 20.44
CA PRO A 213 -1.64 -7.38 19.59
C PRO A 213 -0.97 -6.08 20.04
N ARG A 214 -0.36 -5.36 19.10
CA ARG A 214 0.20 -4.04 19.40
C ARG A 214 -0.93 -3.12 19.86
N GLN A 215 -1.00 -2.90 21.16
CA GLN A 215 -1.95 -1.96 21.73
C GLN A 215 -1.61 -0.55 21.28
N THR A 216 -2.60 0.19 20.78
CA THR A 216 -2.46 1.60 20.45
C THR A 216 -2.06 2.36 21.70
N ALA A 217 -0.90 3.01 21.67
CA ALA A 217 -0.44 3.81 22.80
C ALA A 217 -1.35 5.05 22.95
N THR A 218 -1.96 5.27 24.11
CA THR A 218 -2.70 6.51 24.39
C THR A 218 -1.73 7.55 24.96
N THR A 219 -1.54 8.67 24.26
CA THR A 219 -0.82 9.83 24.78
C THR A 219 -1.71 10.54 25.78
N VAL A 220 -1.35 10.49 27.06
CA VAL A 220 -2.01 11.24 28.12
C VAL A 220 -1.36 12.63 28.23
N GLY A 221 -2.08 13.66 27.78
CA GLY A 221 -1.71 15.06 27.99
C GLY A 221 -2.44 15.68 29.18
N PRO A 222 -2.00 16.86 29.67
CA PRO A 222 -2.58 17.49 30.87
C PRO A 222 -4.07 17.86 30.77
N GLU A 223 -4.64 17.92 29.57
CA GLU A 223 -6.05 18.25 29.35
C GLU A 223 -6.85 17.19 28.56
N ASN A 224 -6.20 16.16 28.00
CA ASN A 224 -6.88 15.10 27.27
C ASN A 224 -6.00 13.86 27.02
N GLU A 225 -6.63 12.69 27.06
CA GLU A 225 -6.10 11.43 26.54
C GLU A 225 -6.33 11.37 25.02
N ARG A 226 -5.30 11.05 24.25
CA ARG A 226 -5.36 10.98 22.78
C ARG A 226 -4.77 9.65 22.31
N GLU A 227 -5.48 8.91 21.47
CA GLU A 227 -4.89 7.75 20.81
C GLU A 227 -3.70 8.18 19.95
N THR A 228 -2.52 7.60 20.21
CA THR A 228 -1.31 7.89 19.44
C THR A 228 -1.33 7.04 18.19
N VAL A 229 -1.98 7.53 17.15
CA VAL A 229 -1.78 6.99 15.80
C VAL A 229 -0.42 7.48 15.31
N ARG A 230 0.66 6.83 15.78
CA ARG A 230 2.06 7.29 15.61
C ARG A 230 2.40 7.54 14.14
N GLY A 231 1.83 6.76 13.21
CA GLY A 231 1.97 6.97 11.76
C GLY A 231 1.26 8.23 11.24
N PHE A 232 0.13 8.61 11.83
CA PHE A 232 -0.65 9.77 11.41
C PHE A 232 -0.01 11.11 11.82
N ASN A 233 0.60 11.16 13.01
CA ASN A 233 1.34 12.36 13.46
C ASN A 233 2.55 12.67 12.57
N SER A 234 3.21 11.65 11.99
CA SER A 234 4.26 11.87 10.99
C SER A 234 3.72 12.25 9.61
N LEU A 235 2.50 11.82 9.29
CA LEU A 235 1.89 12.03 7.96
C LEU A 235 1.36 13.46 7.78
N LEU A 236 0.84 14.06 8.86
CA LEU A 236 0.29 15.41 8.85
C LEU A 236 1.30 16.46 8.35
N PRO A 237 2.48 16.65 8.96
CA PRO A 237 3.47 17.62 8.46
C PRO A 237 3.89 17.35 7.02
N MET A 238 4.01 16.07 6.63
CA MET A 238 4.33 15.68 5.26
C MET A 238 3.22 16.10 4.29
N ALA A 239 1.96 15.89 4.64
CA ALA A 239 0.82 16.33 3.83
C ALA A 239 0.82 17.87 3.67
N PHE A 240 1.08 18.62 4.74
CA PHE A 240 1.22 20.07 4.69
C PHE A 240 2.39 20.53 3.79
N MET A 241 3.51 19.81 3.82
CA MET A 241 4.65 20.06 2.93
C MET A 241 4.31 19.78 1.45
N ILE A 242 3.57 18.71 1.17
CA ILE A 242 3.09 18.41 -0.19
C ILE A 242 2.10 19.48 -0.66
N LEU A 243 1.18 19.92 0.20
CA LEU A 243 0.23 21.01 -0.09
C LEU A 243 0.97 22.32 -0.40
N LEU A 244 2.01 22.64 0.38
CA LEU A 244 2.88 23.78 0.15
C LEU A 244 3.53 23.71 -1.23
N PHE A 245 4.20 22.58 -1.52
CA PHE A 245 4.88 22.36 -2.79
C PHE A 245 3.91 22.45 -3.97
N MET A 246 2.76 21.80 -3.87
CA MET A 246 1.73 21.81 -4.90
C MET A 246 1.19 23.21 -5.14
N GLY A 247 0.94 23.98 -4.07
CA GLY A 247 0.51 25.37 -4.17
C GLY A 247 1.50 26.26 -4.90
N ILE A 248 2.80 26.15 -4.57
CA ILE A 248 3.86 26.91 -5.23
C ILE A 248 3.96 26.52 -6.71
N MET A 249 4.02 25.22 -7.01
CA MET A 249 4.13 24.72 -8.37
C MET A 249 2.92 25.08 -9.24
N ALA A 250 1.70 24.91 -8.72
CA ALA A 250 0.47 25.23 -9.46
C ALA A 250 0.37 26.71 -9.83
N GLY A 251 0.73 27.61 -8.90
CA GLY A 251 0.72 29.05 -9.15
C GLY A 251 1.79 29.47 -10.14
N GLY A 252 3.01 28.93 -10.01
CA GLY A 252 4.10 29.15 -10.97
C GLY A 252 3.77 28.66 -12.38
N GLN A 253 3.17 27.47 -12.49
CA GLN A 253 2.76 26.92 -13.78
C GLN A 253 1.64 27.75 -14.42
N THR A 254 0.66 28.19 -13.65
CA THR A 254 -0.42 29.06 -14.14
C THR A 254 0.12 30.39 -14.66
N MET A 255 1.05 31.00 -13.93
CA MET A 255 1.71 32.25 -14.33
C MET A 255 2.53 32.10 -15.61
N LEU A 256 3.24 30.97 -15.75
CA LEU A 256 4.02 30.66 -16.95
C LEU A 256 3.11 30.51 -18.17
N THR A 257 2.06 29.69 -18.05
CA THR A 257 1.10 29.45 -19.14
C THR A 257 0.40 30.73 -19.56
N SER A 258 -0.11 31.53 -18.61
CA SER A 258 -0.81 32.79 -18.94
C SER A 258 0.12 33.81 -19.61
N THR A 259 1.41 33.83 -19.23
CA THR A 259 2.40 34.70 -19.87
C THR A 259 2.76 34.25 -21.27
N ILE A 260 2.85 32.94 -21.50
CA ILE A 260 3.07 32.38 -22.84
C ILE A 260 1.89 32.68 -23.76
N GLU A 261 0.65 32.47 -23.29
CA GLU A 261 -0.57 32.73 -24.05
C GLU A 261 -0.73 34.20 -24.42
N GLU A 262 -0.52 35.11 -23.46
CA GLU A 262 -0.63 36.53 -23.75
C GLU A 262 0.43 37.00 -24.76
N LYS A 263 1.64 36.42 -24.68
CA LYS A 263 2.74 36.75 -25.60
C LYS A 263 2.50 36.18 -26.99
N SER A 264 1.99 34.95 -27.10
CA SER A 264 1.68 34.33 -28.41
C SER A 264 0.50 34.99 -29.10
N THR A 265 -0.46 35.52 -28.33
CA THR A 265 -1.70 36.13 -28.85
C THR A 265 -1.57 37.65 -29.08
N ARG A 266 -0.38 38.24 -28.87
CA ARG A 266 -0.14 39.71 -28.86
C ARG A 266 -1.04 40.50 -27.91
N VAL A 267 -1.67 39.83 -26.95
CA VAL A 267 -2.52 40.46 -25.93
C VAL A 267 -1.67 41.37 -25.02
N VAL A 268 -0.40 41.02 -24.80
CA VAL A 268 0.54 41.86 -24.05
C VAL A 268 0.65 43.27 -24.62
N GLU A 269 0.70 43.44 -25.94
CA GLU A 269 0.84 44.77 -26.59
C GLU A 269 -0.36 45.68 -26.27
N VAL A 270 -1.57 45.10 -26.30
CA VAL A 270 -2.81 45.81 -25.95
C VAL A 270 -2.85 46.15 -24.46
N LEU A 271 -2.46 45.23 -23.58
CA LEU A 271 -2.46 45.47 -22.13
C LEU A 271 -1.44 46.53 -21.71
N LEU A 272 -0.26 46.55 -22.34
CA LEU A 272 0.78 47.55 -22.08
C LEU A 272 0.41 48.95 -22.57
N SER A 273 -0.56 49.09 -23.48
CA SER A 273 -1.11 50.39 -23.85
C SER A 273 -1.94 51.03 -22.72
N ALA A 274 -2.44 50.23 -21.76
CA ALA A 274 -3.31 50.67 -20.68
C ALA A 274 -2.65 50.66 -19.29
N VAL A 275 -1.63 49.81 -19.08
CA VAL A 275 -1.01 49.55 -17.76
C VAL A 275 0.50 49.42 -17.91
N SER A 276 1.28 49.88 -16.92
CA SER A 276 2.75 49.77 -17.00
C SER A 276 3.22 48.30 -16.86
N PRO A 277 4.39 47.94 -17.39
CA PRO A 277 4.92 46.57 -17.30
C PRO A 277 5.04 46.07 -15.85
N MET A 278 5.47 46.93 -14.93
CA MET A 278 5.63 46.56 -13.51
C MET A 278 4.28 46.31 -12.84
N GLU A 279 3.26 47.12 -13.15
CA GLU A 279 1.91 46.92 -12.64
C GLU A 279 1.26 45.64 -13.19
N LEU A 280 1.54 45.29 -14.45
CA LEU A 280 1.08 44.05 -15.07
C LEU A 280 1.70 42.83 -14.38
N MET A 281 3.02 42.83 -14.19
CA MET A 281 3.74 41.73 -13.51
C MET A 281 3.31 41.55 -12.06
N ALA A 282 3.21 42.65 -11.30
CA ALA A 282 2.72 42.60 -9.92
C ALA A 282 1.28 42.08 -9.84
N GLY A 283 0.43 42.47 -10.81
CA GLY A 283 -0.94 41.99 -10.90
C GLY A 283 -1.02 40.49 -11.16
N LYS A 284 -0.24 39.99 -12.13
CA LYS A 284 -0.16 38.56 -12.43
C LYS A 284 0.34 37.74 -11.26
N LEU A 285 1.38 38.22 -10.59
CA LEU A 285 1.97 37.54 -9.45
C LEU A 285 0.96 37.42 -8.30
N LEU A 286 0.25 38.51 -7.97
CA LEU A 286 -0.84 38.48 -6.99
C LEU A 286 -2.01 37.58 -7.42
N GLY A 287 -2.35 37.55 -8.71
CA GLY A 287 -3.35 36.66 -9.26
C GLY A 287 -2.98 35.19 -9.06
N ALA A 288 -1.73 34.82 -9.38
CA ALA A 288 -1.21 33.47 -9.20
C ALA A 288 -1.19 33.03 -7.72
N VAL A 289 -0.74 33.92 -6.81
CA VAL A 289 -0.82 33.70 -5.36
C VAL A 289 -2.27 33.42 -4.93
N ALA A 290 -3.23 34.22 -5.39
CA ALA A 290 -4.63 34.05 -5.03
C ALA A 290 -5.21 32.72 -5.55
N ILE A 291 -4.85 32.29 -6.77
CA ILE A 291 -5.27 31.01 -7.35
C ILE A 291 -4.75 29.85 -6.48
N SER A 292 -3.46 29.87 -6.14
CA SER A 292 -2.84 28.86 -5.28
C SER A 292 -3.45 28.84 -3.88
N LEU A 293 -3.76 30.00 -3.29
CA LEU A 293 -4.43 30.08 -1.98
C LEU A 293 -5.82 29.46 -2.00
N VAL A 294 -6.60 29.65 -3.08
CA VAL A 294 -7.90 28.99 -3.22
C VAL A 294 -7.73 27.48 -3.31
N MET A 295 -6.78 27.00 -4.10
CA MET A 295 -6.48 25.56 -4.22
C MET A 295 -6.09 24.96 -2.86
N ILE A 296 -5.13 25.57 -2.17
CA ILE A 296 -4.69 25.16 -0.84
C ILE A 296 -5.86 25.20 0.15
N GLY A 297 -6.65 26.27 0.14
CA GLY A 297 -7.80 26.43 1.03
C GLY A 297 -8.84 25.33 0.85
N VAL A 298 -9.12 24.94 -0.40
CA VAL A 298 -10.01 23.81 -0.68
C VAL A 298 -9.41 22.50 -0.16
N TYR A 299 -8.10 22.28 -0.32
CA TYR A 299 -7.48 21.03 0.12
C TYR A 299 -7.36 20.92 1.63
N VAL A 300 -7.04 22.03 2.31
CA VAL A 300 -7.10 22.13 3.77
C VAL A 300 -8.54 21.88 4.23
N GLY A 301 -9.54 22.48 3.58
CA GLY A 301 -10.96 22.24 3.89
C GLY A 301 -11.36 20.77 3.77
N LEU A 302 -10.99 20.10 2.67
CA LEU A 302 -11.22 18.66 2.48
C LEU A 302 -10.50 17.83 3.53
N GLY A 303 -9.25 18.17 3.86
CA GLY A 303 -8.48 17.51 4.92
C GLY A 303 -9.13 17.66 6.30
N LEU A 304 -9.64 18.85 6.64
CA LEU A 304 -10.37 19.08 7.88
C LEU A 304 -11.66 18.27 7.97
N VAL A 305 -12.42 18.18 6.87
CA VAL A 305 -13.62 17.34 6.79
C VAL A 305 -13.24 15.87 7.00
N ALA A 306 -12.18 15.38 6.36
CA ALA A 306 -11.70 14.02 6.54
C ALA A 306 -11.29 13.74 8.01
N LEU A 307 -10.47 14.62 8.61
CA LEU A 307 -10.05 14.51 10.00
C LEU A 307 -11.25 14.46 10.96
N TRP A 308 -12.28 15.24 10.68
CA TRP A 308 -13.50 15.22 11.47
C TRP A 308 -14.27 13.90 11.30
N SER A 309 -14.46 13.42 10.07
CA SER A 309 -15.14 12.14 9.79
C SER A 309 -14.48 10.93 10.44
N PHE A 310 -13.14 10.94 10.58
CA PHE A 310 -12.38 9.87 11.24
C PHE A 310 -12.17 10.08 12.75
N SER A 311 -12.79 11.09 13.36
CA SER A 311 -12.56 11.47 14.76
C SER A 311 -11.08 11.76 15.11
N MET A 312 -10.30 12.17 14.11
CA MET A 312 -8.85 12.46 14.18
C MET A 312 -8.55 13.96 14.32
N PHE A 313 -9.58 14.80 14.49
CA PHE A 313 -9.42 16.25 14.55
C PHE A 313 -8.43 16.71 15.64
N GLY A 314 -8.34 15.98 16.75
CA GLY A 314 -7.43 16.28 17.85
C GLY A 314 -5.93 16.08 17.54
N LEU A 315 -5.60 15.51 16.39
CA LEU A 315 -4.21 15.33 15.91
C LEU A 315 -3.68 16.56 15.17
N LEU A 316 -4.57 17.46 14.73
CA LEU A 316 -4.17 18.66 14.02
C LEU A 316 -3.72 19.74 15.00
N ASP A 317 -2.45 20.14 14.92
CA ASP A 317 -1.99 21.39 15.52
C ASP A 317 -2.41 22.58 14.63
N PRO A 318 -3.26 23.50 15.11
CA PRO A 318 -3.70 24.66 14.34
C PRO A 318 -2.55 25.52 13.80
N TRP A 319 -1.39 25.46 14.47
CA TRP A 319 -0.20 26.20 14.08
C TRP A 319 0.39 25.74 12.75
N LEU A 320 0.14 24.49 12.33
CA LEU A 320 0.53 23.98 11.00
C LEU A 320 -0.13 24.74 9.86
N ILE A 321 -1.39 25.16 10.01
CA ILE A 321 -2.09 25.97 9.00
C ILE A 321 -1.45 27.36 8.89
N LEU A 322 -1.06 27.94 10.02
CA LEU A 322 -0.36 29.22 10.02
C LEU A 322 1.01 29.11 9.36
N TYR A 323 1.78 28.07 9.69
CA TYR A 323 3.06 27.79 9.05
C TYR A 323 2.93 27.56 7.55
N LEU A 324 1.91 26.81 7.11
CA LEU A 324 1.61 26.62 5.70
C LEU A 324 1.45 27.96 4.98
N LEU A 325 0.66 28.88 5.53
CA LEU A 325 0.45 30.20 4.94
C LEU A 325 1.74 31.03 4.90
N ILE A 326 2.50 31.06 6.00
CA ILE A 326 3.75 31.82 6.07
C ILE A 326 4.78 31.27 5.08
N PHE A 327 5.03 29.96 5.09
CA PHE A 327 6.00 29.34 4.19
C PHE A 327 5.54 29.38 2.74
N PHE A 328 4.23 29.32 2.47
CA PHE A 328 3.70 29.49 1.12
C PHE A 328 4.01 30.88 0.58
N LEU A 329 3.75 31.93 1.36
CA LEU A 329 4.08 33.29 0.94
C LEU A 329 5.59 33.43 0.73
N ILE A 330 6.42 33.00 1.68
CA ILE A 330 7.88 33.07 1.54
C ILE A 330 8.35 32.31 0.30
N GLY A 331 7.94 31.05 0.13
CA GLY A 331 8.36 30.20 -0.97
C GLY A 331 7.84 30.64 -2.35
N PHE A 332 6.78 31.45 -2.39
CA PHE A 332 6.27 32.01 -3.65
C PHE A 332 7.01 33.29 -4.07
N PHE A 333 7.46 34.10 -3.11
CA PHE A 333 8.11 35.40 -3.37
C PHE A 333 9.65 35.33 -3.46
N VAL A 334 10.26 34.21 -3.07
CA VAL A 334 11.71 33.94 -3.16
C VAL A 334 11.99 33.13 -4.41
#